data_AF-A0A1S0UGT1-F1
#
_entry.id   AF-A0A1S0UGT1-F1
#
_cell.length_a   1.000
_cell.length_b   1.000
_cell.length_c   1.000
_cell.angle_alpha   90.00
_cell.angle_beta   90.00
_cell.angle_gamma   90.00
#
_symmetry.space_group_name_H-M   'P 1'
#
loop_
_entity.id
_entity.type
_entity.pdbx_description
1 polymer ?
#
loop_
_entity_poly.entity_id
_entity_poly.type
_entity_poly.pdbx_seq_one_letter_code
_entity_poly.pdbx_strand_id
1 'polypeptide(L)'
;MMINQHRQLFIVLIIFHLSLTATSYPFFGNNGFQLVQSRKCLGGKIFEVHNVQDNEQCLQACMYYNGVAFNIIQLGEFEFMCEILGTMSGIIAQPGVACYYLIA
;
A
#
# COMPACT_ATOMS: atom_id res chain seq x y z
N MET A 1 -18.98 44.01 0.56
CA MET A 1 -18.10 43.21 1.43
C MET A 1 -18.01 41.79 0.84
N MET A 2 -17.21 41.59 -0.22
CA MET A 2 -17.18 40.32 -1.01
C MET A 2 -15.77 39.75 -1.24
N ILE A 3 -14.73 40.38 -0.71
CA ILE A 3 -13.31 39.97 -0.91
C ILE A 3 -12.88 38.87 0.08
N ASN A 4 -13.58 38.69 1.21
CA ASN A 4 -13.13 37.80 2.28
C ASN A 4 -13.55 36.32 2.09
N GLN A 5 -14.61 36.07 1.33
CA GLN A 5 -15.20 34.74 1.17
C GLN A 5 -14.43 33.89 0.14
N HIS A 6 -13.98 34.50 -0.96
CA HIS A 6 -13.11 33.84 -1.93
C HIS A 6 -11.74 33.45 -1.33
N ARG A 7 -11.17 34.31 -0.49
CA ARG A 7 -9.88 34.05 0.17
C ARG A 7 -9.94 32.86 1.13
N GLN A 8 -11.05 32.65 1.84
CA GLN A 8 -11.26 31.45 2.66
C GLN A 8 -11.43 30.18 1.83
N LEU A 9 -12.19 30.25 0.72
CA LEU A 9 -12.35 29.13 -0.21
C LEU A 9 -11.02 28.67 -0.81
N PHE A 10 -10.14 29.60 -1.19
CA PHE A 10 -8.79 29.28 -1.66
C PHE A 10 -7.93 28.60 -0.59
N ILE A 11 -8.01 29.04 0.67
CA ILE A 11 -7.25 28.42 1.77
C ILE A 11 -7.74 26.99 2.04
N VAL A 12 -9.06 26.75 2.03
CA VAL A 12 -9.63 25.40 2.20
C VAL A 12 -9.22 24.48 1.04
N LEU A 13 -9.26 24.99 -0.20
CA LEU A 13 -8.78 24.24 -1.37
C LEU A 13 -7.30 23.87 -1.25
N ILE A 14 -6.43 24.81 -0.86
CA ILE A 14 -4.99 24.56 -0.68
C ILE A 14 -4.74 23.51 0.41
N ILE A 15 -5.43 23.58 1.56
CA ILE A 15 -5.30 22.58 2.65
C ILE A 15 -5.73 21.19 2.17
N PHE A 16 -6.79 21.10 1.35
CA PHE A 16 -7.27 19.84 0.78
C PHE A 16 -6.29 19.23 -0.23
N HIS A 17 -5.50 20.06 -0.93
CA HIS A 17 -4.49 19.58 -1.88
C HIS A 17 -3.19 19.14 -1.17
N LEU A 18 -2.79 19.82 -0.09
CA LEU A 18 -1.59 19.45 0.68
C LEU A 18 -1.74 18.13 1.47
N SER A 19 -2.96 17.71 1.80
CA SER A 19 -3.20 16.46 2.53
C SER A 19 -3.21 15.22 1.62
N LEU A 20 -3.27 15.40 0.29
CA LEU A 20 -3.38 14.30 -0.68
C LEU A 20 -2.03 13.72 -1.14
N THR A 21 -0.91 14.34 -0.78
CA THR A 21 0.44 13.93 -1.24
C THR A 21 1.28 13.24 -0.17
N ALA A 22 0.70 12.90 0.99
CA ALA A 22 1.40 12.08 1.97
C ALA A 22 1.51 10.63 1.47
N THR A 23 2.52 10.35 0.64
CA THR A 23 2.97 8.98 0.36
C THR A 23 3.55 8.42 1.65
N SER A 24 2.74 7.68 2.41
CA SER A 24 3.21 6.88 3.54
C SER A 24 3.86 5.60 3.00
N TYR A 25 5.17 5.49 3.18
CA TYR A 25 5.89 4.24 2.99
C TYR A 25 5.86 3.49 4.32
N PRO A 26 5.23 2.32 4.42
CA PRO A 26 5.45 1.49 5.58
C PRO A 26 6.94 1.08 5.61
N PHE A 27 7.60 1.40 6.71
CA PHE A 27 8.99 1.03 6.96
C PHE A 27 9.02 -0.08 8.00
N PHE A 28 9.84 -1.10 7.75
CA PHE A 28 10.19 -2.09 8.76
C PHE A 28 11.71 -2.16 8.92
N GLY A 29 12.21 -1.70 10.06
CA GLY A 29 13.65 -1.50 10.26
C GLY A 29 14.22 -0.50 9.25
N ASN A 30 15.18 -0.93 8.44
CA ASN A 30 15.79 -0.12 7.37
C ASN A 30 15.15 -0.35 5.99
N ASN A 31 14.16 -1.23 5.89
CA ASN A 31 13.55 -1.62 4.61
C ASN A 31 12.28 -0.79 4.39
N GLY A 32 12.30 0.05 3.35
CA GLY A 32 11.12 0.79 2.89
C GLY A 32 10.34 -0.01 1.87
N PHE A 33 9.01 -0.08 2.03
CA PHE A 33 8.13 -0.71 1.04
C PHE A 33 7.31 0.34 0.30
N GLN A 34 7.28 0.26 -1.02
CA GLN A 34 6.42 1.08 -1.87
C GLN A 34 5.07 0.41 -2.06
N LEU A 35 4.00 1.14 -1.73
CA LEU A 35 2.63 0.75 -2.06
C LEU A 35 2.28 1.17 -3.48
N VAL A 36 1.72 0.23 -4.25
CA VAL A 36 1.01 0.47 -5.50
C VAL A 36 -0.40 -0.09 -5.40
N GLN A 37 -1.38 0.82 -5.33
CA GLN A 37 -2.79 0.47 -5.23
C GLN A 37 -3.35 -0.11 -6.53
N SER A 38 -4.39 -0.96 -6.44
CA SER A 38 -5.10 -1.58 -7.57
C SER A 38 -4.18 -2.34 -8.53
N ARG A 39 -3.14 -2.95 -7.98
CA ARG A 39 -2.04 -3.58 -8.69
C ARG A 39 -1.60 -4.83 -7.93
N LYS A 40 -1.22 -5.87 -8.67
CA LYS A 40 -0.63 -7.11 -8.15
C LYS A 40 0.85 -7.17 -8.52
N CYS A 41 1.71 -7.39 -7.54
CA CYS A 41 3.10 -7.78 -7.74
C CYS A 41 3.11 -9.21 -8.32
N LEU A 42 3.87 -9.42 -9.40
CA LEU A 42 4.15 -10.73 -9.97
C LEU A 42 5.48 -11.26 -9.43
N GLY A 43 5.54 -12.55 -9.15
CA GLY A 43 6.75 -13.18 -8.62
C GLY A 43 6.53 -14.57 -8.08
N GLY A 44 7.58 -15.16 -7.50
CA GLY A 44 7.53 -16.45 -6.83
C GLY A 44 6.91 -16.34 -5.45
N LYS A 45 5.67 -16.82 -5.29
CA LYS A 45 4.99 -16.92 -4.00
C LYS A 45 5.71 -17.91 -3.08
N ILE A 46 6.00 -17.48 -1.86
CA ILE A 46 6.68 -18.31 -0.84
C ILE A 46 5.82 -18.58 0.40
N PHE A 47 4.84 -17.72 0.69
CA PHE A 47 3.97 -17.88 1.85
C PHE A 47 2.62 -17.17 1.66
N GLU A 48 1.61 -17.58 2.42
CA GLU A 48 0.29 -16.95 2.47
C GLU A 48 -0.16 -16.72 3.92
N VAL A 49 -0.75 -15.56 4.18
CA VAL A 49 -1.35 -15.21 5.47
C VAL A 49 -2.83 -14.91 5.24
N HIS A 50 -3.71 -15.60 5.96
CA HIS A 50 -5.16 -15.42 5.83
C HIS A 50 -5.72 -14.61 7.01
N ASN A 51 -6.94 -14.09 6.84
CA ASN A 51 -7.68 -13.34 7.87
C ASN A 51 -6.89 -12.14 8.42
N VAL A 52 -6.26 -11.42 7.52
CA VAL A 52 -5.41 -10.27 7.84
C VAL A 52 -6.30 -9.09 8.21
N GLN A 53 -5.97 -8.40 9.31
CA GLN A 53 -6.71 -7.21 9.76
C GLN A 53 -6.09 -5.89 9.28
N ASP A 54 -4.76 -5.87 9.13
CA ASP A 54 -4.00 -4.69 8.73
C ASP A 54 -2.80 -5.07 7.84
N ASN A 55 -2.26 -4.08 7.15
CA ASN A 55 -1.09 -4.27 6.29
C ASN A 55 0.21 -4.59 7.05
N GLU A 56 0.28 -4.28 8.35
CA GLU A 56 1.46 -4.51 9.18
C GLU A 56 1.70 -6.01 9.39
N GLN A 57 0.64 -6.80 9.57
CA GLN A 57 0.74 -8.27 9.64
C GLN A 57 1.42 -8.86 8.39
N CYS A 58 1.13 -8.30 7.21
CA CYS A 58 1.72 -8.77 5.96
C CYS A 58 3.14 -8.29 5.77
N LEU A 59 3.45 -7.08 6.23
CA LEU A 59 4.81 -6.56 6.27
C LEU A 59 5.69 -7.43 7.17
N GLN A 60 5.22 -7.75 8.38
CA GLN A 60 5.92 -8.60 9.32
C GLN A 60 6.14 -10.02 8.77
N ALA A 61 5.13 -10.62 8.13
CA ALA A 61 5.27 -11.91 7.48
C ALA A 61 6.28 -11.85 6.31
N CYS A 62 6.21 -10.80 5.49
CA CYS A 62 7.18 -10.58 4.41
C CYS A 62 8.61 -10.53 4.96
N MET A 63 8.83 -9.79 6.03
CA MET A 63 10.14 -9.69 6.67
C MET A 63 10.60 -11.01 7.29
N TYR A 64 9.70 -11.73 7.97
CA TYR A 64 10.01 -13.02 8.59
C TYR A 64 10.43 -14.08 7.56
N TYR A 65 9.77 -14.11 6.39
CA TYR A 65 10.05 -15.06 5.32
C TYR A 65 11.07 -14.57 4.29
N ASN A 66 11.78 -13.45 4.55
CA ASN A 66 12.72 -12.83 3.61
C ASN A 66 12.10 -12.51 2.23
N GLY A 67 10.83 -12.09 2.22
CA GLY A 67 10.13 -11.65 1.02
C GLY A 67 10.65 -10.30 0.52
N VAL A 68 10.59 -10.11 -0.80
CA VAL A 68 10.95 -8.86 -1.49
C VAL A 68 9.72 -8.05 -1.89
N ALA A 69 8.54 -8.67 -1.86
CA ALA A 69 7.26 -8.04 -2.13
C ALA A 69 6.13 -8.85 -1.48
N PHE A 70 4.97 -8.23 -1.29
CA PHE A 70 3.75 -8.92 -0.91
C PHE A 70 2.52 -8.26 -1.54
N ASN A 71 1.49 -9.06 -1.78
CA ASN A 71 0.18 -8.56 -2.21
C ASN A 71 -0.78 -8.63 -1.04
N ILE A 72 -1.55 -7.56 -0.81
CA ILE A 72 -2.77 -7.63 0.00
C ILE A 72 -3.94 -7.83 -0.96
N ILE A 73 -4.72 -8.89 -0.76
CA ILE A 73 -5.81 -9.29 -1.63
C ILE A 73 -7.10 -9.26 -0.82
N GLN A 74 -8.07 -8.49 -1.30
CA GLN A 74 -9.42 -8.50 -0.78
C GLN A 74 -10.18 -9.72 -1.33
N LEU A 75 -10.61 -10.60 -0.44
CA LEU A 75 -11.42 -11.78 -0.76
C LEU A 75 -12.92 -11.51 -0.62
N GLY A 76 -13.29 -10.59 0.28
CA GLY A 76 -14.65 -10.15 0.54
C GLY A 76 -14.69 -8.75 1.15
N GLU A 77 -15.87 -8.26 1.56
CA GLU A 77 -16.02 -6.90 2.09
C GLU A 77 -15.11 -6.62 3.30
N PHE A 78 -14.88 -7.63 4.14
CA PHE A 78 -14.04 -7.55 5.34
C PHE A 78 -13.02 -8.69 5.43
N GLU A 79 -12.80 -9.43 4.34
CA GLU A 79 -11.89 -10.58 4.32
C GLU A 79 -10.68 -10.26 3.45
N PHE A 80 -9.49 -10.32 4.06
CA PHE A 80 -8.23 -10.03 3.41
C PHE A 80 -7.22 -11.14 3.64
N MET A 81 -6.37 -11.36 2.65
CA MET A 81 -5.22 -12.24 2.73
C MET A 81 -3.99 -11.57 2.15
N CYS A 82 -2.82 -12.15 2.43
CA CYS A 82 -1.56 -11.72 1.87
C CYS A 82 -0.82 -12.84 1.18
N GLU A 83 -0.31 -12.56 -0.02
CA GLU A 83 0.65 -13.40 -0.73
C GLU A 83 2.05 -12.81 -0.56
N ILE A 84 2.97 -13.54 0.08
CA ILE A 84 4.36 -13.14 0.24
C ILE A 84 5.18 -13.66 -0.95
N LEU A 85 5.97 -12.80 -1.57
CA LEU A 85 6.79 -13.10 -2.72
C LEU A 85 8.29 -13.05 -2.38
N GLY A 86 9.00 -14.14 -2.68
CA GLY A 86 10.47 -14.21 -2.53
C GLY A 86 11.23 -13.64 -3.72
N THR A 87 10.54 -13.48 -4.86
CA THR A 87 11.08 -12.81 -6.06
C THR A 87 10.02 -11.89 -6.64
N MET A 88 10.43 -10.92 -7.45
CA MET A 88 9.52 -10.01 -8.15
C MET A 88 9.92 -9.92 -9.62
N SER A 89 8.96 -10.13 -10.51
CA SER A 89 9.15 -10.09 -11.97
C SER A 89 8.40 -8.94 -12.65
N GLY A 90 7.45 -8.30 -11.95
CA GLY A 90 6.73 -7.14 -12.47
C GLY A 90 5.51 -6.77 -11.64
N ILE A 91 4.72 -5.84 -12.17
CA ILE A 91 3.48 -5.35 -11.55
C ILE A 91 2.40 -5.27 -12.63
N ILE A 92 1.22 -5.83 -12.37
CA ILE A 92 0.07 -5.77 -13.28
C ILE A 92 -1.12 -5.08 -12.62
N ALA A 93 -2.01 -4.49 -13.44
CA ALA A 93 -3.28 -3.95 -12.96
C ALA A 93 -4.19 -5.09 -12.49
N GLN A 94 -4.64 -5.00 -11.24
CA GLN A 94 -5.59 -5.95 -10.68
C GLN A 94 -6.44 -5.25 -9.61
N PRO A 95 -7.74 -5.03 -9.87
CA PRO A 95 -8.66 -4.50 -8.88
C PRO A 95 -8.74 -5.40 -7.64
N GLY A 96 -8.96 -4.81 -6.46
CA GLY A 96 -9.04 -5.55 -5.20
C GLY A 96 -7.70 -6.07 -4.67
N VAL A 97 -6.58 -5.65 -5.27
CA VAL A 97 -5.23 -6.03 -4.82
C VAL A 97 -4.35 -4.80 -4.66
N ALA A 98 -3.52 -4.80 -3.62
CA ALA A 98 -2.46 -3.82 -3.40
C ALA A 98 -1.10 -4.51 -3.39
N CYS A 99 -0.16 -3.97 -4.16
CA CYS A 99 1.21 -4.48 -4.29
C CYS A 99 2.13 -3.65 -3.41
N TYR A 100 2.83 -4.30 -2.48
CA TYR A 100 3.90 -3.71 -1.69
C TYR A 100 5.22 -4.34 -2.11
N TYR A 101 6.22 -3.55 -2.48
CA TYR A 101 7.53 -4.08 -2.84
C TYR A 101 8.67 -3.29 -2.19
N LEU A 102 9.76 -3.99 -1.91
CA LEU A 102 10.94 -3.42 -1.29
C LEU A 102 11.58 -2.38 -2.22
N ILE A 103 11.83 -1.18 -1.68
CA ILE A 103 12.62 -0.14 -2.34
C ILE A 103 14.05 -0.33 -1.82
N ALA A 104 14.90 -0.94 -2.65
CA ALA A 104 16.33 -1.03 -2.41
C ALA A 104 17.05 0.25 -2.88
#